data_AF-A0A1Q3ARP4-F1
#
_entry.id   AF-A0A1Q3ARP4-F1
#
_cell.length_a   1.000
_cell.length_b   1.000
_cell.length_c   1.000
_cell.angle_alpha   90.00
_cell.angle_beta   90.00
_cell.angle_gamma   90.00
#
_symmetry.space_group_name_H-M   'P 1'
#
loop_
_entity.id
_entity.type
_entity.pdbx_description
1 polymer ?
#
loop_
_entity_poly.entity_id
_entity_poly.type
_entity_poly.pdbx_seq_one_letter_code
_entity_poly.pdbx_strand_id
1 'polypeptide(L)'
;MTYLKAYDQWDTIAKGYVPPEGELPDDARVAQIKKFKEDSTKNFKALPFLHYAVSDTIFSIIVGSSTAKESWDSLKKEFQGSERTRSIRLLHLRRKLVNLKMKE
;
A
#
# COMPACT_ATOMS: atom_id res chain seq x y z
N MET A 1 2.22 -9.27 -9.42
CA MET A 1 1.59 -9.89 -8.22
C MET A 1 2.16 -11.26 -7.88
N THR A 2 2.42 -12.12 -8.86
CA THR A 2 2.92 -13.49 -8.65
C THR A 2 4.23 -13.56 -7.84
N TYR A 3 5.16 -12.63 -8.06
CA TYR A 3 6.43 -12.57 -7.32
C TYR A 3 6.23 -12.31 -5.81
N LEU A 4 5.49 -11.28 -5.42
CA LEU A 4 5.21 -10.99 -4.00
C LEU A 4 4.43 -12.10 -3.30
N LYS A 5 3.56 -12.80 -4.03
CA LYS A 5 2.83 -13.97 -3.51
C LYS A 5 3.76 -15.18 -3.33
N ALA A 6 4.69 -15.42 -4.25
CA ALA A 6 5.65 -16.52 -4.15
C ALA A 6 6.57 -16.40 -2.93
N TYR A 7 6.87 -15.18 -2.51
CA TYR A 7 7.69 -14.90 -1.32
C TYR A 7 6.86 -14.59 -0.05
N ASP A 8 5.54 -14.82 -0.09
CA ASP A 8 4.64 -14.60 1.04
C ASP A 8 4.68 -13.16 1.62
N GLN A 9 4.97 -12.18 0.75
CA GLN A 9 5.06 -10.76 1.12
C GLN A 9 3.73 -10.03 0.90
N TRP A 10 2.87 -10.53 0.01
CA TRP A 10 1.64 -9.85 -0.37
C TRP A 10 0.72 -9.59 0.83
N ASP A 11 0.47 -10.57 1.68
CA ASP A 11 -0.45 -10.42 2.80
C ASP A 11 0.06 -9.41 3.83
N THR A 12 1.37 -9.36 4.04
CA THR A 12 2.03 -8.36 4.88
C THR A 12 1.81 -6.95 4.31
N ILE A 13 2.06 -6.76 3.02
CA ILE A 13 1.88 -5.46 2.34
C ILE A 13 0.40 -5.08 2.33
N ALA A 14 -0.52 -6.02 2.10
CA ALA A 14 -1.94 -5.75 2.01
C ALA A 14 -2.53 -5.35 3.37
N LYS A 15 -2.23 -6.12 4.43
CA LYS A 15 -2.65 -5.86 5.82
C LYS A 15 -2.07 -4.55 6.34
N GLY A 16 -0.80 -4.29 6.02
CA GLY A 16 -0.05 -3.16 6.54
C GLY A 16 0.42 -3.37 7.97
N TYR A 17 1.50 -2.68 8.29
CA TYR A 17 2.10 -2.64 9.63
C TYR A 17 1.84 -1.28 10.24
N VAL A 18 1.37 -1.30 11.49
CA VAL A 18 1.15 -0.11 12.30
C VAL A 18 2.08 -0.23 13.50
N PRO A 19 3.07 0.67 13.62
CA PRO A 19 3.89 0.75 14.83
C PRO A 19 3.00 1.01 16.07
N PRO A 20 3.35 0.50 17.25
CA PRO A 20 2.63 0.77 18.48
C PRO A 20 2.83 2.25 18.82
N GLU A 21 1.76 2.91 19.24
CA GLU A 21 1.87 4.26 19.80
C GLU A 21 2.31 4.13 21.26
N GLY A 22 3.59 4.42 21.54
CA GLY A 22 4.17 4.39 22.89
C GLY A 22 4.88 3.07 23.25
N GLU A 23 5.35 3.00 24.50
CA GLU A 23 5.93 1.79 25.06
C GLU A 23 4.84 0.72 25.20
N LEU A 24 5.15 -0.51 24.78
CA LEU A 24 4.25 -1.65 24.99
C LEU A 24 4.03 -1.79 26.51
N PRO A 25 2.77 -1.88 26.99
CA PRO A 25 2.51 -2.05 28.41
C PRO A 25 3.27 -3.27 28.97
N ASP A 26 3.83 -3.18 30.17
CA ASP A 26 4.55 -4.30 30.82
C ASP A 26 3.66 -5.54 30.98
N ASP A 27 2.35 -5.34 31.04
CA ASP A 27 1.29 -6.35 31.10
C ASP A 27 0.87 -6.90 29.72
N ALA A 28 1.50 -6.44 28.63
CA ALA A 28 1.30 -7.01 27.30
C ALA A 28 1.68 -8.50 27.33
N ARG A 29 0.65 -9.35 27.30
CA ARG A 29 0.79 -10.81 27.26
C ARG A 29 1.82 -11.17 26.20
N VAL A 30 2.87 -11.91 26.56
CA VAL A 30 4.04 -12.28 25.72
C VAL A 30 3.70 -12.57 24.25
N ALA A 31 2.55 -13.20 23.99
CA ALA A 31 2.03 -13.46 22.64
C ALA A 31 1.81 -12.20 21.78
N GLN A 32 1.34 -11.08 22.36
CA GLN A 32 1.14 -9.81 21.66
C GLN A 32 2.47 -9.17 21.27
N ILE A 33 3.44 -9.13 22.20
CA ILE A 33 4.79 -8.63 21.93
C ILE A 33 5.45 -9.45 20.81
N LYS A 34 5.34 -10.79 20.88
CA LYS A 34 5.86 -11.68 19.86
C LYS A 34 5.24 -11.39 18.49
N LYS A 35 3.92 -11.30 18.42
CA LYS A 35 3.19 -10.99 17.18
C LYS A 35 3.59 -9.64 16.60
N PHE A 36 3.75 -8.62 17.45
CA PHE A 36 4.18 -7.30 17.01
C PHE A 36 5.59 -7.32 16.39
N LYS A 37 6.55 -7.98 17.05
CA LYS A 37 7.91 -8.16 16.52
C LYS A 37 7.92 -8.92 15.19
N GLU A 38 7.08 -9.94 15.06
CA GLU A 38 6.91 -10.69 13.82
C GLU A 38 6.33 -9.83 12.69
N ASP A 39 5.25 -9.07 12.95
CA ASP A 39 4.62 -8.17 11.98
C ASP A 39 5.61 -7.07 11.53
N SER A 40 6.38 -6.49 12.47
CA SER A 40 7.46 -5.53 12.19
C SER A 40 8.53 -6.14 11.29
N THR A 41 9.02 -7.34 11.64
CA THR A 41 10.03 -8.06 10.85
C THR A 41 9.56 -8.34 9.43
N LYS A 42 8.30 -8.77 9.26
CA LYS A 42 7.72 -9.01 7.93
C LYS A 42 7.63 -7.72 7.12
N ASN A 43 7.18 -6.61 7.73
CA ASN A 43 7.12 -5.32 7.04
C ASN A 43 8.49 -4.85 6.54
N PHE A 44 9.51 -4.90 7.40
CA PHE A 44 10.86 -4.46 7.02
C PHE A 44 11.57 -5.43 6.08
N LYS A 45 11.12 -6.69 5.98
CA LYS A 45 11.51 -7.59 4.89
C LYS A 45 10.82 -7.23 3.57
N ALA A 46 9.53 -6.89 3.58
CA ALA A 46 8.78 -6.58 2.38
C ALA A 46 9.18 -5.24 1.73
N LEU A 47 9.60 -4.25 2.53
CA LEU A 47 9.89 -2.90 2.05
C LEU A 47 11.06 -2.86 1.03
N PRO A 48 12.24 -3.47 1.29
CA PRO A 48 13.31 -3.56 0.30
C PRO A 48 12.89 -4.31 -0.97
N PHE A 49 12.02 -5.32 -0.87
CA PHE A 49 11.51 -6.03 -2.06
C PHE A 49 10.77 -5.08 -3.00
N LEU A 50 10.00 -4.13 -2.48
CA LEU A 50 9.34 -3.11 -3.29
C LEU A 50 10.35 -2.12 -3.90
N HIS A 51 11.36 -1.73 -3.13
CA HIS A 51 12.43 -0.84 -3.62
C HIS A 51 13.23 -1.46 -4.77
N TYR A 52 13.60 -2.74 -4.66
CA TYR A 52 14.38 -3.43 -5.70
C TYR A 52 13.56 -3.85 -6.92
N ALA A 53 12.23 -3.95 -6.79
CA ALA A 53 11.37 -4.36 -7.89
C ALA A 53 11.03 -3.24 -8.88
N VAL A 54 11.48 -2.00 -8.62
CA VAL A 54 11.17 -0.82 -9.42
C VAL A 54 12.43 -0.17 -9.98
N SER A 55 12.28 0.64 -11.04
CA SER A 55 13.38 1.44 -11.57
C SER A 55 13.69 2.65 -10.68
N ASP A 56 14.87 3.26 -10.85
CA ASP A 56 15.31 4.43 -10.08
C ASP A 56 14.32 5.60 -10.09
N THR A 57 13.67 5.84 -11.22
CA THR A 57 12.63 6.87 -11.35
C THR A 57 11.46 6.61 -10.41
N ILE A 58 10.99 5.36 -10.34
CA ILE A 58 9.87 4.97 -9.49
C ILE A 58 10.32 4.82 -8.03
N PHE A 59 11.56 4.39 -7.80
CA PHE A 59 12.15 4.33 -6.47
C PHE A 59 12.10 5.69 -5.77
N SER A 60 12.40 6.79 -6.47
CA SER A 60 12.34 8.14 -5.91
C SER A 60 10.96 8.55 -5.36
N ILE A 61 9.88 7.89 -5.84
CA ILE A 61 8.50 8.13 -5.39
C ILE A 61 8.24 7.41 -4.05
N ILE A 62 8.84 6.23 -3.84
CA ILE A 62 8.54 5.36 -2.71
C ILE A 62 9.60 5.37 -1.61
N VAL A 63 10.79 5.91 -1.88
CA VAL A 63 11.93 5.90 -0.93
C VAL A 63 11.62 6.58 0.41
N GLY A 64 10.72 7.57 0.42
CA GLY A 64 10.29 8.26 1.65
C GLY A 64 9.28 7.47 2.50
N SER A 65 8.81 6.31 2.03
CA SER A 65 7.83 5.52 2.77
C SER A 65 8.48 4.78 3.93
N SER A 66 7.83 4.83 5.10
CA SER A 66 8.29 4.17 6.33
C SER A 66 7.83 2.71 6.43
N THR A 67 6.83 2.31 5.65
CA THR A 67 6.29 0.95 5.65
C THR A 67 6.09 0.41 4.24
N ALA A 68 6.08 -0.91 4.10
CA ALA A 68 5.84 -1.56 2.80
C ALA A 68 4.43 -1.25 2.27
N LYS A 69 3.46 -1.05 3.18
CA LYS A 69 2.10 -0.61 2.83
C LYS A 69 2.10 0.79 2.23
N GLU A 70 2.81 1.72 2.86
CA GLU A 70 2.91 3.10 2.39
C GLU A 70 3.59 3.19 1.02
N SER A 71 4.67 2.44 0.81
CA SER A 71 5.30 2.34 -0.52
C SER A 71 4.31 1.80 -1.56
N TRP A 72 3.57 0.74 -1.22
CA TRP A 72 2.58 0.16 -2.12
C TRP A 72 1.43 1.11 -2.45
N ASP A 73 0.90 1.81 -1.46
CA ASP A 73 -0.18 2.78 -1.64
C ASP A 73 0.29 3.99 -2.45
N SER A 74 1.56 4.41 -2.29
CA SER A 74 2.19 5.44 -3.11
C SER A 74 2.31 5.02 -4.58
N LEU A 75 2.76 3.79 -4.86
CA LEU A 75 2.75 3.22 -6.21
C LEU A 75 1.33 3.21 -6.79
N LYS A 76 0.35 2.75 -6.00
CA LYS A 76 -1.05 2.71 -6.43
C LYS A 76 -1.56 4.10 -6.78
N LYS A 77 -1.27 5.11 -5.96
CA LYS A 77 -1.66 6.50 -6.18
C LYS A 77 -1.01 7.08 -7.44
N GLU A 78 0.27 6.78 -7.69
CA GLU A 78 0.97 7.25 -8.88
C GLU A 78 0.35 6.68 -10.16
N PHE A 79 0.18 5.35 -10.22
CA PHE A 79 -0.24 4.69 -11.46
C PHE A 79 -1.76 4.63 -11.66
N GLN A 80 -2.55 4.52 -10.60
CA GLN A 80 -4.02 4.48 -10.69
C GLN A 80 -4.66 5.86 -10.48
N GLY A 81 -3.84 6.87 -10.14
CA GLY A 81 -4.30 8.16 -9.67
C GLY A 81 -4.87 8.10 -8.24
N SER A 82 -4.99 9.25 -7.62
CA SER A 82 -5.69 9.37 -6.33
C SER A 82 -7.17 9.00 -6.43
N GLU A 83 -7.80 8.67 -5.30
CA GLU A 83 -9.26 8.46 -5.22
C GLU A 83 -10.04 9.65 -5.79
N ARG A 84 -9.56 10.88 -5.57
CA ARG A 84 -10.14 12.10 -6.15
C ARG A 84 -10.06 12.08 -7.68
N THR A 85 -8.89 11.77 -8.24
CA THR A 85 -8.69 11.70 -9.70
C THR A 85 -9.59 10.63 -10.32
N ARG A 86 -9.69 9.46 -9.68
CA ARG A 86 -10.58 8.37 -10.11
C ARG A 86 -12.04 8.79 -10.08
N SER A 87 -12.47 9.49 -9.03
CA SER A 87 -13.83 10.01 -8.88
C SER A 87 -14.18 11.02 -9.98
N ILE A 88 -13.26 11.95 -10.29
CA ILE A 88 -13.47 12.93 -11.37
C ILE A 88 -13.60 12.23 -12.73
N ARG A 89 -12.73 11.25 -13.04
CA ARG A 89 -12.84 10.46 -14.27
C ARG A 89 -14.17 9.72 -14.36
N LEU A 90 -14.64 9.13 -13.26
CA LEU A 90 -15.93 8.46 -13.20
C LEU A 90 -17.09 9.41 -13.47
N LEU A 91 -17.10 10.59 -12.84
CA LEU A 91 -18.12 11.62 -13.07
C LEU A 91 -18.13 12.09 -14.54
N HIS A 92 -16.95 12.31 -15.12
CA HIS A 92 -16.82 12.67 -16.52
C HIS A 92 -17.39 11.58 -17.45
N LEU A 93 -17.08 10.30 -17.19
CA LEU A 93 -17.63 9.18 -17.95
C LEU A 93 -19.15 9.09 -17.82
N ARG A 94 -19.71 9.24 -16.61
CA ARG A 94 -21.17 9.28 -16.39
C ARG A 94 -21.83 10.40 -17.19
N ARG A 95 -21.25 11.60 -17.18
CA ARG A 95 -21.76 12.74 -17.97
C ARG A 95 -21.70 12.46 -19.47
N LYS A 96 -20.59 11.91 -19.98
CA LYS A 96 -20.47 11.51 -21.38
C LYS A 96 -21.55 10.49 -21.77
N LEU A 97 -21.81 9.51 -20.92
CA LEU A 97 -22.84 8.50 -21.15
C LEU A 97 -24.24 9.11 -21.19
N VAL A 98 -24.58 10.02 -20.28
CA VAL A 98 -25.86 10.74 -20.30
C VAL A 98 -25.99 11.59 -21.57
N ASN A 99 -24.93 12.33 -21.93
CA ASN A 99 -24.94 13.16 -23.14
C ASN A 99 -25.05 12.33 -24.43
N LEU A 100 -24.53 11.10 -24.47
CA LEU A 100 -24.72 10.19 -25.60
C LEU A 100 -26.18 9.76 -25.71
N LYS A 101 -26.80 9.35 -24.59
CA LYS A 101 -28.22 8.97 -24.54
C LYS A 101 -29.20 10.11 -24.86
N MET A 102 -28.80 11.37 -24.68
CA MET A 102 -29.62 12.54 -25.01
C MET A 102 -29.47 12.98 -26.47
N LYS A 103 -28.48 12.43 -27.19
CA LYS A 103 -28.23 12.71 -28.61
C LYS A 103 -28.73 11.60 -29.53
N GLU A 104 -29.27 10.53 -28.95
CA GLU A 104 -30.13 9.53 -29.60
C GLU A 104 -31.59 9.91 -29.38
#